data_AF-A0A943L9Q9-F1
#
_entry.id   AF-A0A943L9Q9-F1
#
_cell.length_a   1.000
_cell.length_b   1.000
_cell.length_c   1.000
_cell.angle_alpha   90.00
_cell.angle_beta   90.00
_cell.angle_gamma   90.00
#
_symmetry.space_group_name_H-M   'P 1'
#
loop_
_entity.id
_entity.type
_entity.pdbx_description
1 polymer ?
#
loop_
_entity_poly.entity_id
_entity_poly.type
_entity_poly.pdbx_seq_one_letter_code
_entity_poly.pdbx_strand_id
1 'polypeptide(L)'
;MVQEQELIKLIEDEGLNLFEVRQNPKINDDSIVMKEVNDLIKFCKINGIKNLFFNYVFLDKEEFIISDEAQEEIEKDVYKLIKNEIKEHNKRVETIDFTRPVILNISTFFEKNLVCVLENDYWHEEINLLDAEDTIEYLQENYEDILEQKEIERQEKLELLKSELKEYILKDKTFSICSNKSLRRNYAETLIKNRNMKKYVEPFVNEYSGQVAITSLVMFVEVVWAEFRNRRK
;
A
#
# COMPACT_ATOMS: atom_id res chain seq x y z
N MET A 1 0.46 27.77 -16.32
CA MET A 1 0.39 28.55 -15.07
C MET A 1 1.37 29.71 -15.16
N VAL A 2 0.99 30.89 -14.69
CA VAL A 2 1.87 32.08 -14.67
C VAL A 2 3.03 31.86 -13.69
N GLN A 3 4.26 32.25 -14.08
CA GLN A 3 5.44 32.16 -13.21
C GLN A 3 5.42 33.27 -12.15
N GLU A 4 6.00 33.02 -10.98
CA GLU A 4 5.95 33.94 -9.83
C GLU A 4 6.43 35.35 -10.18
N GLN A 5 7.57 35.48 -10.85
CA GLN A 5 8.12 36.79 -11.23
C GLN A 5 7.23 37.54 -12.22
N GLU A 6 6.58 36.81 -13.14
CA GLU A 6 5.64 37.40 -14.10
C GLU A 6 4.36 37.84 -13.38
N LEU A 7 3.88 37.05 -12.42
CA LEU A 7 2.72 37.36 -11.60
C LEU A 7 2.96 38.61 -10.74
N ILE A 8 4.07 38.66 -10.00
CA ILE A 8 4.45 39.82 -9.17
C ILE A 8 4.46 41.07 -10.02
N LYS A 9 5.16 41.03 -11.16
CA LYS A 9 5.25 42.16 -12.07
C LYS A 9 3.88 42.60 -12.60
N LEU A 10 3.05 41.65 -13.04
CA LEU A 10 1.70 41.91 -13.54
C LEU A 10 0.83 42.64 -12.50
N ILE A 11 0.90 42.23 -11.23
CA ILE A 11 0.11 42.81 -10.15
C ILE A 11 0.65 44.18 -9.71
N GLU A 12 1.97 44.31 -9.58
CA GLU A 12 2.62 45.55 -9.14
C GLU A 12 2.52 46.67 -10.20
N ASP A 13 2.64 46.35 -11.49
CA ASP A 13 2.46 47.31 -12.60
C ASP A 13 1.05 47.93 -12.59
N GLU A 14 0.07 47.24 -12.01
CA GLU A 14 -1.31 47.70 -11.84
C GLU A 14 -1.54 48.47 -10.53
N GLY A 15 -0.48 48.70 -9.75
CA GLY A 15 -0.51 49.47 -8.50
C GLY A 15 -1.12 48.72 -7.31
N LEU A 16 -1.14 47.39 -7.37
CA LEU A 16 -1.60 46.50 -6.31
C LEU A 16 -0.42 45.90 -5.55
N ASN A 17 -0.63 45.57 -4.29
CA ASN A 17 0.34 44.86 -3.45
C ASN A 17 0.03 43.37 -3.48
N LEU A 18 1.06 42.56 -3.69
CA LEU A 18 0.97 41.11 -3.68
C LEU A 18 1.77 40.54 -2.51
N PHE A 19 1.13 39.72 -1.68
CA PHE A 19 1.73 39.11 -0.50
C PHE A 19 1.74 37.60 -0.63
N GLU A 20 2.92 36.99 -0.56
CA GLU A 20 3.03 35.55 -0.49
C GLU A 20 2.55 35.07 0.89
N VAL A 21 1.70 34.04 0.89
CA VAL A 21 1.16 33.41 2.10
C VAL A 21 1.48 31.93 2.11
N ARG A 22 1.72 31.37 3.31
CA ARG A 22 1.91 29.91 3.46
C ARG A 22 0.64 29.12 3.19
N GLN A 23 -0.51 29.69 3.53
CA GLN A 23 -1.81 29.07 3.39
C GLN A 23 -2.81 30.13 2.95
N ASN A 24 -3.54 29.83 1.88
CA ASN A 24 -4.65 30.66 1.45
C ASN A 24 -5.92 30.33 2.27
N PRO A 25 -6.85 31.28 2.39
CA PRO A 25 -8.15 31.04 3.01
C PRO A 25 -8.87 29.89 2.30
N LYS A 26 -9.56 29.04 3.08
CA LYS A 26 -10.32 27.93 2.54
C LYS A 26 -11.45 28.45 1.65
N ILE A 27 -11.44 28.06 0.38
CA ILE A 27 -12.52 28.33 -0.57
C ILE A 27 -13.75 27.53 -0.14
N ASN A 28 -14.89 28.21 -0.12
CA ASN A 28 -16.19 27.69 0.30
C ASN A 28 -17.29 28.13 -0.67
N ASP A 29 -18.53 27.72 -0.41
CA ASP A 29 -19.67 28.00 -1.29
C ASP A 29 -19.99 29.51 -1.43
N ASP A 30 -19.57 30.33 -0.45
CA ASP A 30 -19.73 31.79 -0.48
C ASP A 30 -18.56 32.52 -1.17
N SER A 31 -17.54 31.78 -1.61
CA SER A 31 -16.37 32.34 -2.28
C SER A 31 -16.68 32.69 -3.73
N ILE A 32 -16.19 33.85 -4.17
CA ILE A 32 -16.30 34.29 -5.55
C ILE A 32 -15.03 33.85 -6.29
N VAL A 33 -15.15 32.81 -7.11
CA VAL A 33 -14.04 32.31 -7.93
C VAL A 33 -14.11 32.95 -9.32
N MET A 34 -13.12 33.75 -9.64
CA MET A 34 -12.94 34.39 -10.94
C MET A 34 -12.17 33.48 -11.89
N LYS A 35 -12.42 33.66 -13.20
CA LYS A 35 -11.83 32.82 -14.24
C LYS A 35 -10.37 33.17 -14.52
N GLU A 36 -10.05 34.46 -14.53
CA GLU A 36 -8.75 34.97 -14.96
C GLU A 36 -8.19 35.97 -13.95
N VAL A 37 -6.87 36.01 -13.81
CA VAL A 37 -6.15 36.97 -12.95
C VAL A 37 -6.50 38.42 -13.33
N ASN A 38 -6.67 38.70 -14.63
CA ASN A 38 -7.04 40.03 -15.10
C ASN A 38 -8.42 40.50 -14.60
N ASP A 39 -9.38 39.58 -14.44
CA ASP A 39 -10.69 39.92 -13.87
C ASP A 39 -10.56 40.28 -12.39
N LEU A 40 -9.70 39.58 -11.66
CA LEU A 40 -9.41 39.88 -10.25
C LEU A 40 -8.73 41.23 -10.08
N ILE A 41 -7.74 41.55 -10.91
CA ILE A 41 -7.08 42.86 -10.93
C ILE A 41 -8.12 43.96 -11.19
N LYS A 42 -8.94 43.79 -12.23
CA LYS A 42 -9.98 44.76 -12.58
C LYS A 42 -10.98 44.95 -11.44
N PHE A 43 -11.42 43.85 -10.81
CA PHE A 43 -12.29 43.88 -9.66
C PHE A 43 -11.67 44.63 -8.48
N CYS A 44 -10.39 44.38 -8.18
CA CYS A 44 -9.69 45.06 -7.10
C CYS A 44 -9.63 46.58 -7.35
N LYS A 45 -9.30 46.99 -8.58
CA LYS A 45 -9.23 48.41 -8.96
C LYS A 45 -10.58 49.12 -8.84
N ILE A 46 -11.66 48.50 -9.30
CA ILE A 46 -13.02 49.07 -9.22
C ILE A 46 -13.45 49.26 -7.75
N ASN A 47 -13.08 48.33 -6.87
CA ASN A 47 -13.51 48.32 -5.48
C ASN A 47 -12.48 48.95 -4.51
N GLY A 48 -11.40 49.54 -5.02
CA GLY A 48 -10.37 50.17 -4.19
C GLY A 48 -9.58 49.20 -3.30
N ILE A 49 -9.56 47.90 -3.66
CA ILE A 49 -8.78 46.87 -2.97
C ILE A 49 -7.33 47.00 -3.44
N LYS A 50 -6.40 47.05 -2.48
CA LYS A 50 -4.97 47.19 -2.78
C LYS A 50 -4.14 45.95 -2.50
N ASN A 51 -4.66 45.01 -1.72
CA ASN A 51 -3.87 43.89 -1.22
C ASN A 51 -4.43 42.58 -1.75
N LEU A 52 -3.55 41.79 -2.33
CA LEU A 52 -3.78 40.44 -2.80
C LEU A 52 -2.84 39.49 -2.06
N PHE A 53 -3.30 38.27 -1.82
CA PHE A 53 -2.54 37.20 -1.22
C PHE A 53 -2.36 36.10 -2.25
N PHE A 54 -1.19 35.47 -2.31
CA PHE A 54 -0.99 34.34 -3.23
C PHE A 54 -0.15 33.24 -2.61
N ASN A 55 -0.32 32.03 -3.14
CA ASN A 55 0.59 30.93 -2.92
C ASN A 55 0.61 29.97 -4.11
N TYR A 56 1.75 29.33 -4.28
CA TYR A 56 1.89 28.16 -5.14
C TYR A 56 1.81 26.89 -4.28
N VAL A 57 1.14 25.86 -4.80
CA VAL A 57 1.08 24.53 -4.20
C VAL A 57 1.91 23.60 -5.06
N PHE A 58 2.78 22.84 -4.42
CA PHE A 58 3.66 21.87 -5.03
C PHE A 58 3.30 20.48 -4.51
N LEU A 59 3.56 19.46 -5.31
CA LEU A 59 3.48 18.08 -4.86
C LEU A 59 4.71 17.76 -4.01
N ASP A 60 4.53 16.97 -2.95
CA ASP A 60 5.65 16.48 -2.15
C ASP A 60 6.19 15.20 -2.80
N LYS A 61 7.44 15.24 -3.25
CA LYS A 61 8.12 14.10 -3.87
C LYS A 61 8.07 12.85 -2.99
N GLU A 62 8.15 13.01 -1.68
CA GLU A 62 8.18 11.88 -0.74
C GLU A 62 6.85 11.11 -0.71
N GLU A 63 5.73 11.73 -1.10
CA GLU A 63 4.42 11.03 -1.23
C GLU A 63 4.41 10.04 -2.40
N PHE A 64 5.32 10.18 -3.37
CA PHE A 64 5.40 9.35 -4.58
C PHE A 64 6.51 8.31 -4.52
N ILE A 65 7.46 8.44 -3.58
CA ILE A 65 8.53 7.46 -3.37
C ILE A 65 8.00 6.34 -2.49
N ILE A 66 8.15 5.10 -2.96
CA ILE A 66 7.89 3.92 -2.13
C ILE A 66 9.07 3.74 -1.18
N SER A 67 8.89 4.15 0.08
CA SER A 67 9.93 4.12 1.12
C SER A 67 10.31 2.69 1.52
N ASP A 68 11.41 2.51 2.24
CA ASP A 68 11.79 1.20 2.76
C ASP A 68 10.78 0.70 3.80
N GLU A 69 10.21 1.60 4.62
CA GLU A 69 9.13 1.26 5.57
C GLU A 69 7.88 0.75 4.83
N ALA A 70 7.45 1.45 3.77
CA ALA A 70 6.33 1.01 2.95
C ALA A 70 6.59 -0.37 2.31
N GLN A 71 7.84 -0.65 1.90
CA GLN A 71 8.22 -1.97 1.38
C GLN A 71 8.16 -3.08 2.43
N GLU A 72 8.42 -2.79 3.70
CA GLU A 72 8.34 -3.78 4.79
C GLU A 72 6.91 -4.23 5.08
N GLU A 73 5.91 -3.40 4.76
CA GLU A 73 4.50 -3.74 4.90
C GLU A 73 3.98 -4.66 3.78
N ILE A 74 4.71 -4.76 2.66
CA ILE A 74 4.36 -5.62 1.53
C ILE A 74 4.65 -7.09 1.90
N GLU A 75 3.69 -7.98 1.62
CA GLU A 75 3.87 -9.41 1.83
C GLU A 75 5.12 -9.92 1.09
N LYS A 76 5.96 -10.71 1.77
CA LYS A 76 7.30 -11.10 1.27
C LYS A 76 7.30 -11.74 -0.11
N ASP A 77 6.30 -12.56 -0.43
CA ASP A 77 6.24 -13.24 -1.72
C ASP A 77 5.75 -12.35 -2.85
N VAL A 78 4.89 -11.36 -2.51
CA VAL A 78 4.50 -10.25 -3.38
C VAL A 78 5.69 -9.34 -3.65
N TYR A 79 6.38 -8.89 -2.59
CA TYR A 79 7.54 -8.01 -2.69
C TYR A 79 8.61 -8.59 -3.63
N LYS A 80 8.89 -9.89 -3.55
CA LYS A 80 9.86 -10.55 -4.45
C LYS A 80 9.51 -10.42 -5.92
N LEU A 81 8.22 -10.36 -6.26
CA LEU A 81 7.72 -10.20 -7.62
C LEU A 81 7.90 -8.75 -8.09
N ILE A 82 7.49 -7.78 -7.28
CA ILE A 82 7.36 -6.37 -7.69
C ILE A 82 8.57 -5.49 -7.35
N LYS A 83 9.58 -6.00 -6.63
CA LYS A 83 10.73 -5.21 -6.15
C LYS A 83 11.51 -4.48 -7.25
N ASN A 84 11.51 -5.00 -8.49
CA ASN A 84 12.26 -4.38 -9.57
C ASN A 84 11.47 -3.20 -10.13
N GLU A 85 10.16 -3.36 -10.24
CA GLU A 85 9.20 -2.35 -10.66
C GLU A 85 9.16 -1.21 -9.65
N ILE A 86 9.16 -1.49 -8.34
CA ILE A 86 9.32 -0.49 -7.28
C ILE A 86 10.61 0.32 -7.48
N LYS A 87 11.73 -0.34 -7.80
CA LYS A 87 13.00 0.35 -8.05
C LYS A 87 12.96 1.23 -9.30
N GLU A 88 12.34 0.75 -10.37
CA GLU A 88 12.20 1.54 -11.60
C GLU A 88 11.23 2.71 -11.41
N HIS A 89 10.15 2.53 -10.64
CA HIS A 89 9.25 3.60 -10.22
C HIS A 89 9.99 4.67 -9.43
N ASN A 90 10.66 4.30 -8.33
CA ASN A 90 11.40 5.28 -7.52
C ASN A 90 12.46 6.02 -8.34
N LYS A 91 13.21 5.32 -9.22
CA LYS A 91 14.14 5.98 -10.15
C LYS A 91 13.45 6.96 -11.09
N ARG A 92 12.26 6.63 -11.57
CA ARG A 92 11.47 7.52 -12.42
C ARG A 92 11.05 8.76 -11.63
N VAL A 93 10.56 8.61 -10.40
CA VAL A 93 10.17 9.71 -9.51
C VAL A 93 11.36 10.66 -9.27
N GLU A 94 12.57 10.14 -9.09
CA GLU A 94 13.79 10.96 -8.96
C GLU A 94 14.08 11.88 -10.17
N THR A 95 13.53 11.58 -11.35
CA THR A 95 13.74 12.38 -12.56
C THR A 95 12.69 13.46 -12.78
N ILE A 96 11.63 13.49 -11.96
CA ILE A 96 10.50 14.40 -12.10
C ILE A 96 10.83 15.74 -11.41
N ASP A 97 10.44 16.85 -12.06
CA ASP A 97 10.59 18.19 -11.52
C ASP A 97 9.41 18.57 -10.60
N PHE A 98 9.56 18.28 -9.30
CA PHE A 98 8.59 18.67 -8.27
C PHE A 98 8.63 20.17 -7.91
N THR A 99 9.55 20.94 -8.50
CA THR A 99 9.55 22.41 -8.33
C THR A 99 8.54 23.10 -9.23
N ARG A 100 7.86 22.35 -10.11
CA ARG A 100 6.71 22.84 -10.87
C ARG A 100 5.44 22.80 -10.02
N PRO A 101 4.76 23.93 -9.79
CA PRO A 101 3.55 23.96 -8.99
C PRO A 101 2.36 23.30 -9.72
N VAL A 102 1.44 22.73 -8.94
CA VAL A 102 0.18 22.17 -9.42
C VAL A 102 -1.00 23.12 -9.23
N ILE A 103 -0.89 24.08 -8.30
CA ILE A 103 -1.93 25.10 -8.08
C ILE A 103 -1.26 26.47 -7.87
N LEU A 104 -1.82 27.50 -8.50
CA LEU A 104 -1.65 28.90 -8.12
C LEU A 104 -2.98 29.42 -7.59
N ASN A 105 -2.97 29.95 -6.37
CA ASN A 105 -4.13 30.61 -5.78
C ASN A 105 -3.79 32.07 -5.51
N ILE A 106 -4.63 32.98 -6.01
CA ILE A 106 -4.54 34.42 -5.76
C ILE A 106 -5.88 34.86 -5.18
N SER A 107 -5.85 35.57 -4.06
CA SER A 107 -7.07 35.91 -3.32
C SER A 107 -7.05 37.30 -2.69
N THR A 108 -8.24 37.83 -2.43
CA THR A 108 -8.47 39.00 -1.59
C THR A 108 -9.80 38.87 -0.86
N PHE A 109 -10.11 39.82 0.02
CA PHE A 109 -11.37 39.88 0.74
C PHE A 109 -12.23 41.05 0.26
N PHE A 110 -13.51 40.77 0.00
CA PHE A 110 -14.51 41.78 -0.31
C PHE A 110 -15.80 41.52 0.46
N GLU A 111 -16.24 42.47 1.29
CA GLU A 111 -17.47 42.38 2.09
C GLU A 111 -17.62 41.04 2.86
N LYS A 112 -16.51 40.55 3.43
CA LYS A 112 -16.36 39.26 4.16
C LYS A 112 -16.32 38.00 3.28
N ASN A 113 -16.49 38.14 1.97
CA ASN A 113 -16.32 37.03 1.04
C ASN A 113 -14.88 36.96 0.54
N LEU A 114 -14.42 35.74 0.30
CA LEU A 114 -13.18 35.49 -0.40
C LEU A 114 -13.42 35.69 -1.90
N VAL A 115 -12.59 36.49 -2.54
CA VAL A 115 -12.58 36.65 -3.99
C VAL A 115 -11.24 36.13 -4.48
N CYS A 116 -11.24 35.13 -5.36
CA CYS A 116 -10.02 34.44 -5.74
C CYS A 116 -9.98 34.00 -7.19
N VAL A 117 -8.78 33.69 -7.67
CA VAL A 117 -8.50 32.99 -8.92
C VAL A 117 -7.69 31.74 -8.57
N LEU A 118 -8.06 30.63 -9.20
CA LEU A 118 -7.36 29.36 -9.10
C LEU A 118 -6.90 28.93 -10.49
N GLU A 119 -5.59 28.76 -10.66
CA GLU A 119 -5.04 28.07 -11.82
C GLU A 119 -4.53 26.70 -11.38
N ASN A 120 -4.94 25.66 -12.10
CA ASN A 120 -4.48 24.28 -11.85
C ASN A 120 -3.62 23.81 -13.02
N ASP A 121 -2.58 23.04 -12.72
CA ASP A 121 -1.70 22.38 -13.67
C ASP A 121 -1.59 20.90 -13.29
N TYR A 122 -2.25 20.06 -14.08
CA TYR A 122 -2.39 18.61 -13.84
C TYR A 122 -1.26 17.81 -14.49
N TRP A 123 -0.05 18.37 -14.57
CA TRP A 123 1.09 17.72 -15.20
C TRP A 123 1.39 16.31 -14.66
N HIS A 124 1.08 16.06 -13.39
CA HIS A 124 1.25 14.76 -12.74
C HIS A 124 0.28 13.71 -13.31
N GLU A 125 -0.96 14.09 -13.61
CA GLU A 125 -1.94 13.24 -14.29
C GLU A 125 -1.51 12.94 -15.73
N GLU A 126 -0.97 13.94 -16.44
CA GLU A 126 -0.51 13.77 -17.84
C GLU A 126 0.61 12.73 -17.96
N ILE A 127 1.45 12.63 -16.93
CA ILE A 127 2.50 11.61 -16.87
C ILE A 127 2.03 10.32 -16.17
N ASN A 128 0.79 10.22 -15.70
CA ASN A 128 0.29 9.11 -14.88
C ASN A 128 1.21 8.83 -13.68
N LEU A 129 1.53 9.88 -12.91
CA LEU A 129 2.24 9.76 -11.66
C LEU A 129 1.23 9.41 -10.57
N LEU A 130 1.33 8.19 -10.06
CA LEU A 130 0.59 7.71 -8.91
C LEU A 130 1.42 7.88 -7.64
N ASP A 131 0.76 8.11 -6.51
CA ASP A 131 1.42 8.12 -5.21
C ASP A 131 1.97 6.72 -4.85
N ALA A 132 2.72 6.65 -3.76
CA ALA A 132 3.37 5.40 -3.35
C ALA A 132 2.37 4.28 -3.04
N GLU A 133 1.23 4.59 -2.42
CA GLU A 133 0.21 3.60 -2.02
C GLU A 133 -0.50 3.05 -3.25
N ASP A 134 -1.00 3.94 -4.12
CA ASP A 134 -1.66 3.59 -5.37
C ASP A 134 -0.72 2.81 -6.30
N THR A 135 0.58 3.14 -6.32
CA THR A 135 1.56 2.41 -7.13
C THR A 135 1.75 0.97 -6.60
N ILE A 136 1.79 0.78 -5.28
CA ILE A 136 1.89 -0.57 -4.70
C ILE A 136 0.64 -1.37 -5.06
N GLU A 137 -0.55 -0.81 -4.88
CA GLU A 137 -1.82 -1.48 -5.21
C GLU A 137 -1.87 -1.88 -6.68
N TYR A 138 -1.59 -0.94 -7.59
CA TYR A 138 -1.51 -1.20 -9.02
C TYR A 138 -0.53 -2.33 -9.36
N LEU A 139 0.64 -2.35 -8.73
CA LEU A 139 1.61 -3.42 -8.94
C LEU A 139 1.08 -4.76 -8.42
N GLN A 140 0.39 -4.80 -7.28
CA GLN A 140 -0.17 -6.03 -6.73
C GLN A 140 -1.28 -6.62 -7.61
N GLU A 141 -2.19 -5.78 -8.10
CA GLU A 141 -3.27 -6.19 -9.01
C GLU A 141 -2.72 -6.86 -10.28
N ASN A 142 -1.62 -6.34 -10.83
CA ASN A 142 -0.98 -6.93 -12.02
C ASN A 142 -0.41 -8.34 -11.80
N TYR A 143 -0.26 -8.77 -10.54
CA TYR A 143 0.24 -10.08 -10.16
C TYR A 143 -0.79 -10.96 -9.45
N GLU A 144 -2.06 -10.56 -9.38
CA GLU A 144 -3.11 -11.27 -8.65
C GLU A 144 -3.23 -12.74 -9.08
N ASP A 145 -3.31 -13.01 -10.40
CA ASP A 145 -3.36 -14.37 -10.96
C ASP A 145 -2.15 -15.22 -10.54
N ILE A 146 -0.96 -14.62 -10.47
CA ILE A 146 0.28 -15.31 -10.10
C ILE A 146 0.28 -15.61 -8.59
N LEU A 147 -0.29 -14.73 -7.77
CA LEU A 147 -0.43 -14.92 -6.33
C LEU A 147 -1.45 -16.02 -6.04
N GLU A 148 -2.59 -16.03 -6.73
CA GLU A 148 -3.61 -17.08 -6.60
C GLU A 148 -3.02 -18.45 -6.98
N GLN A 149 -2.32 -18.52 -8.11
CA GLN A 149 -1.67 -19.76 -8.55
C GLN A 149 -0.64 -20.28 -7.53
N LYS A 150 0.17 -19.38 -6.94
CA LYS A 150 1.13 -19.76 -5.89
C LYS A 150 0.45 -20.27 -4.63
N GLU A 151 -0.69 -19.70 -4.24
CA GLU A 151 -1.43 -20.18 -3.09
C GLU A 151 -2.02 -21.57 -3.34
N ILE A 152 -2.53 -21.82 -4.55
CA ILE A 152 -2.98 -23.16 -4.96
C ILE A 152 -1.82 -24.16 -4.87
N GLU A 153 -0.66 -23.84 -5.46
CA GLU A 153 0.54 -24.71 -5.40
C GLU A 153 1.00 -24.95 -3.96
N ARG A 154 0.91 -23.93 -3.09
CA ARG A 154 1.21 -24.06 -1.67
C ARG A 154 0.27 -25.05 -0.99
N GLN A 155 -1.04 -24.91 -1.20
CA GLN A 155 -2.03 -25.82 -0.61
C GLN A 155 -1.84 -27.26 -1.11
N GLU A 156 -1.62 -27.45 -2.41
CA GLU A 156 -1.34 -28.78 -3.00
C GLU A 156 -0.09 -29.42 -2.39
N LYS A 157 0.99 -28.65 -2.22
CA LYS A 157 2.21 -29.12 -1.55
C LYS A 157 1.94 -29.52 -0.09
N LEU A 158 1.18 -28.71 0.65
CA LEU A 158 0.86 -29.00 2.04
C LEU A 158 0.00 -30.26 2.18
N GLU A 159 -0.98 -30.46 1.29
CA GLU A 159 -1.80 -31.68 1.26
C GLU A 159 -0.99 -32.92 0.86
N LEU A 160 -0.06 -32.79 -0.10
CA LEU A 160 0.88 -33.87 -0.43
C LEU A 160 1.72 -34.27 0.78
N LEU A 161 2.27 -33.30 1.52
CA LEU A 161 3.04 -33.55 2.74
C LEU A 161 2.21 -34.23 3.83
N LYS A 162 0.94 -33.83 4.01
CA LYS A 162 0.02 -34.53 4.92
C LYS A 162 -0.22 -35.97 4.46
N SER A 163 -0.41 -36.21 3.16
CA SER A 163 -0.59 -37.55 2.60
C SER A 163 0.63 -38.44 2.83
N GLU A 164 1.83 -37.94 2.54
CA GLU A 164 3.09 -38.65 2.83
C GLU A 164 3.26 -38.95 4.32
N LEU A 165 2.95 -37.97 5.19
CA LEU A 165 2.99 -38.18 6.64
C LEU A 165 2.01 -39.26 7.08
N LYS A 166 0.78 -39.26 6.55
CA LYS A 166 -0.21 -40.30 6.84
C LYS A 166 0.30 -41.68 6.43
N GLU A 167 0.88 -41.82 5.23
CA GLU A 167 1.48 -43.09 4.81
C GLU A 167 2.61 -43.54 5.75
N TYR A 168 3.49 -42.61 6.14
CA TYR A 168 4.56 -42.89 7.08
C TYR A 168 4.00 -43.42 8.40
N ILE A 169 3.01 -42.73 8.98
CA ILE A 169 2.36 -43.12 10.24
C ILE A 169 1.73 -44.52 10.14
N LEU A 170 1.04 -44.82 9.04
CA LEU A 170 0.40 -46.12 8.83
C LEU A 170 1.41 -47.28 8.69
N LYS A 171 2.63 -46.99 8.21
CA LYS A 171 3.73 -47.96 8.07
C LYS A 171 4.55 -48.10 9.37
N ASP A 172 4.46 -47.15 10.30
CA ASP A 172 5.19 -47.19 11.57
C ASP A 172 4.60 -48.25 12.52
N LYS A 173 5.40 -49.27 12.84
CA LYS A 173 5.02 -50.33 13.79
C LYS A 173 4.70 -49.77 15.17
N THR A 174 5.38 -48.69 15.58
CA THR A 174 5.16 -48.01 16.86
C THR A 174 3.80 -47.32 16.91
N PHE A 175 3.26 -46.90 15.76
CA PHE A 175 1.93 -46.32 15.73
C PHE A 175 0.84 -47.35 16.07
N SER A 176 1.03 -48.61 15.64
CA SER A 176 0.05 -49.68 15.86
C SER A 176 -0.20 -50.01 17.35
N ILE A 177 0.74 -49.67 18.23
CA ILE A 177 0.64 -49.87 19.69
C ILE A 177 0.02 -48.66 20.41
N CYS A 178 -0.18 -47.52 19.73
CA CYS A 178 -0.76 -46.30 20.29
C CYS A 178 -2.29 -46.38 20.44
N SER A 179 -2.77 -47.32 21.25
CA SER A 179 -4.19 -47.67 21.37
C SER A 179 -5.06 -46.62 22.07
N ASN A 180 -4.47 -45.76 22.90
CA ASN A 180 -5.17 -44.70 23.63
C ASN A 180 -4.69 -43.28 23.22
N LYS A 181 -5.49 -42.27 23.56
CA LYS A 181 -5.28 -40.86 23.19
C LYS A 181 -3.94 -40.30 23.71
N SER A 182 -3.51 -40.72 24.90
CA SER A 182 -2.24 -40.28 25.49
C SER A 182 -1.04 -40.79 24.67
N LEU A 183 -1.05 -42.07 24.29
CA LEU A 183 0.01 -42.64 23.45
C LEU A 183 0.07 -42.00 22.06
N ARG A 184 -1.07 -41.64 21.48
CA ARG A 184 -1.13 -40.94 20.19
C ARG A 184 -0.66 -39.50 20.27
N ARG A 185 -0.97 -38.81 21.37
CA ARG A 185 -0.40 -37.49 21.65
C ARG A 185 1.13 -37.56 21.76
N ASN A 186 1.66 -38.50 22.55
CA ASN A 186 3.10 -38.69 22.67
C ASN A 186 3.75 -39.00 21.32
N TYR A 187 3.09 -39.79 20.48
CA TYR A 187 3.55 -40.08 19.12
C TYR A 187 3.57 -38.82 18.23
N ALA A 188 2.56 -37.95 18.31
CA ALA A 188 2.60 -36.65 17.61
C ALA A 188 3.78 -35.79 18.09
N GLU A 189 4.06 -35.76 19.40
CA GLU A 189 5.20 -35.02 19.96
C GLU A 189 6.55 -35.58 19.52
N THR A 190 6.69 -36.90 19.32
CA THR A 190 7.94 -37.50 18.81
C THR A 190 8.16 -37.15 17.34
N LEU A 191 7.11 -37.02 16.52
CA LEU A 191 7.22 -36.55 15.15
C LEU A 191 7.82 -35.14 15.09
N ILE A 192 7.37 -34.21 15.95
CA ILE A 192 7.91 -32.83 16.00
C ILE A 192 9.40 -32.83 16.37
N LYS A 193 9.79 -33.66 17.34
CA LYS A 193 11.18 -33.74 17.85
C LYS A 193 12.13 -34.42 16.85
N ASN A 194 11.61 -35.18 15.89
CA ASN A 194 12.40 -35.90 14.92
C ASN A 194 12.83 -34.97 13.77
N ARG A 195 14.15 -34.74 13.63
CA ARG A 195 14.72 -33.89 12.57
C ARG A 195 14.33 -34.36 11.16
N ASN A 196 14.20 -35.66 10.94
CA ASN A 196 13.81 -36.22 9.64
C ASN A 196 12.34 -35.95 9.28
N MET A 197 11.53 -35.57 10.27
CA MET A 197 10.10 -35.25 10.10
C MET A 197 9.83 -33.76 9.94
N LYS A 198 10.87 -32.91 9.96
CA LYS A 198 10.72 -31.45 9.93
C LYS A 198 9.90 -30.96 8.73
N LYS A 199 10.10 -31.56 7.54
CA LYS A 199 9.31 -31.22 6.35
C LYS A 199 7.84 -31.66 6.46
N TYR A 200 7.57 -32.77 7.13
CA TYR A 200 6.23 -33.34 7.25
C TYR A 200 5.35 -32.62 8.27
N VAL A 201 5.98 -31.89 9.20
CA VAL A 201 5.26 -31.07 10.19
C VAL A 201 5.00 -29.64 9.71
N GLU A 202 5.55 -29.24 8.55
CA GLU A 202 5.33 -27.94 7.89
C GLU A 202 3.83 -27.59 7.76
N PRO A 203 2.93 -28.52 7.35
CA PRO A 203 1.49 -28.22 7.22
C PRO A 203 0.77 -27.93 8.54
N PHE A 204 1.46 -28.07 9.68
CA PHE A 204 0.91 -27.83 11.02
C PHE A 204 1.59 -26.64 11.71
N VAL A 205 2.47 -25.90 11.01
CA VAL A 205 3.08 -24.68 11.54
C VAL A 205 2.04 -23.57 11.56
N ASN A 206 1.96 -22.86 12.68
CA ASN A 206 1.14 -21.66 12.79
C ASN A 206 1.89 -20.49 12.15
N GLU A 207 1.25 -19.80 11.22
CA GLU A 207 1.86 -18.71 10.44
C GLU A 207 2.27 -17.52 11.33
N TYR A 208 1.55 -17.25 12.42
CA TYR A 208 1.86 -16.16 13.35
C TYR A 208 3.04 -16.46 14.28
N SER A 209 3.12 -17.70 14.81
CA SER A 209 4.15 -18.06 15.79
C SER A 209 5.38 -18.73 15.17
N GLY A 210 5.28 -19.22 13.93
CA GLY A 210 6.29 -20.04 13.29
C GLY A 210 6.53 -21.40 13.98
N GLN A 211 5.70 -21.75 14.97
CA GLN A 211 5.82 -23.00 15.72
C GLN A 211 4.77 -24.01 15.27
N VAL A 212 5.10 -25.31 15.39
CA VAL A 212 4.14 -26.38 15.12
C VAL A 212 2.99 -26.32 16.12
N ALA A 213 1.77 -26.13 15.61
CA ALA A 213 0.54 -26.26 16.37
C ALA A 213 0.32 -27.74 16.75
N ILE A 214 0.88 -28.14 17.90
CA ILE A 214 0.80 -29.52 18.39
C ILE A 214 -0.63 -30.06 18.39
N THR A 215 -1.62 -29.22 18.73
CA THR A 215 -3.03 -29.61 18.74
C THR A 215 -3.50 -30.07 17.36
N SER A 216 -3.15 -29.35 16.29
CA SER A 216 -3.52 -29.70 14.91
C SER A 216 -2.87 -31.01 14.46
N LEU A 217 -1.58 -31.21 14.78
CA LEU A 217 -0.89 -32.46 14.49
C LEU A 217 -1.49 -33.64 15.26
N VAL A 218 -1.85 -33.46 16.54
CA VAL A 218 -2.52 -34.50 17.33
C VAL A 218 -3.87 -34.86 16.73
N MET A 219 -4.68 -33.88 16.31
CA MET A 219 -5.96 -34.15 15.65
C MET A 219 -5.76 -34.95 14.36
N PHE A 220 -4.76 -34.60 13.56
CA PHE A 220 -4.41 -35.35 12.35
C PHE A 220 -4.05 -36.81 12.66
N VAL A 221 -3.22 -37.04 13.69
CA VAL A 221 -2.87 -38.40 14.15
C VAL A 221 -4.10 -39.19 14.63
N GLU A 222 -5.06 -38.55 15.30
CA GLU A 222 -6.32 -39.19 15.69
C GLU A 222 -7.16 -39.62 14.46
N VAL A 223 -7.21 -38.79 13.42
CA VAL A 223 -7.89 -39.13 12.15
C VAL A 223 -7.22 -40.33 11.49
N VAL A 224 -5.89 -40.32 11.39
CA VAL A 224 -5.12 -41.46 10.84
C VAL A 224 -5.36 -42.73 11.66
N TRP A 225 -5.46 -42.63 12.99
CA TRP A 225 -5.78 -43.77 13.86
C TRP A 225 -7.18 -44.32 13.64
N ALA A 226 -8.18 -43.44 13.44
CA ALA A 226 -9.54 -43.85 13.14
C ALA A 226 -9.60 -44.66 11.83
N GLU A 227 -8.91 -44.18 10.79
CA GLU A 227 -8.77 -44.93 9.52
C GLU A 227 -8.05 -46.26 9.70
N PHE A 228 -6.94 -46.28 10.42
CA PHE A 228 -6.17 -47.49 10.70
C PHE A 228 -7.01 -48.57 11.37
N ARG A 229 -7.86 -48.19 12.35
CA ARG A 229 -8.78 -49.13 13.00
C ARG A 229 -9.89 -49.62 12.08
N ASN A 230 -10.43 -48.76 11.22
CA ASN A 230 -11.49 -49.15 10.29
C ASN A 230 -11.00 -50.12 9.21
N ARG A 231 -9.74 -50.03 8.78
CA ARG A 231 -9.14 -50.99 7.81
C ARG A 231 -8.82 -52.37 8.39
N ARG A 232 -8.85 -52.52 9.72
CA ARG A 232 -8.57 -53.77 10.45
C ARG A 232 -9.83 -54.48 10.95
N LYS A 233 -11.01 -53.88 10.78
CA LYS A 233 -12.31 -54.51 10.97
C LYS A 233 -12.74 -55.18 9.68
#